data_AF-A0A8K0VI45-F1
#
_entry.id   AF-A0A8K0VI45-F1
#
_cell.length_a   1.000
_cell.length_b   1.000
_cell.length_c   1.000
_cell.angle_alpha   90.00
_cell.angle_beta   90.00
_cell.angle_gamma   90.00
#
_symmetry.space_group_name_H-M   'P 1'
#
loop_
_entity.id
_entity.type
_entity.pdbx_description
1 polymer ?
#
loop_
_entity_poly.entity_id
_entity_poly.type
_entity_poly.pdbx_seq_one_letter_code
_entity_poly.pdbx_strand_id
1 'polypeptide(L)'
;MEIYLEKAKHHLGFVKSRVFRRIATVFVAFSCVVAFIILTARLTNVGEVLPKVIGSFLPKIPTCASRNESGVQEIWKKAEDKYKHLMNDKFTIAMQTYQRPKELNDTLHAILSEEIPSLLEIVIVWNDLKATPPDGYTSKHGVPVRFRVSKRNSLNEKLWPDPDYKTQAILLSDDDVYYHPKDLEFVFQSWRKFGQHRLTGALARCSTVDAYGNWAYDFCSSKAEEDIYSMVLTNLCFSHISFLEYYSANETTMNEIRDYVDEGFNCEDIALNYVQSLLTGDGPLLVQGREKYVNFVPSKGISTKKGHLAARSRCLNDFAKIFECMPLIDETAHIQKGVLVM
;
A
#
# COMPACT_ATOMS: atom_id res chain seq x y z
N MET A 1 91.71 10.56 2.65
CA MET A 1 90.91 11.43 1.76
C MET A 1 90.82 10.88 0.33
N GLU A 2 90.84 9.55 0.16
CA GLU A 2 90.77 8.92 -1.18
C GLU A 2 89.73 7.78 -1.26
N ILE A 3 89.14 7.35 -0.13
CA ILE A 3 88.09 6.31 -0.12
C ILE A 3 86.67 6.93 -0.16
N TYR A 4 86.56 8.25 0.07
CA TYR A 4 85.28 8.97 -0.07
C TYR A 4 84.89 9.28 -1.53
N LEU A 5 85.81 9.11 -2.49
CA LEU A 5 85.53 9.30 -3.92
C LEU A 5 84.97 8.04 -4.60
N GLU A 6 85.05 6.87 -3.95
CA GLU A 6 84.57 5.61 -4.53
C GLU A 6 83.08 5.34 -4.23
N LYS A 7 82.55 5.87 -3.12
CA LYS A 7 81.11 5.80 -2.80
C LYS A 7 80.23 6.74 -3.63
N ALA A 8 80.80 7.78 -4.24
CA ALA A 8 80.05 8.69 -5.11
C ALA A 8 79.78 8.10 -6.52
N LYS A 9 80.59 7.13 -6.98
CA LYS A 9 80.36 6.46 -8.27
C LYS A 9 79.26 5.40 -8.22
N HIS A 10 78.98 4.82 -7.05
CA HIS A 10 77.95 3.79 -6.92
C HIS A 10 76.51 4.36 -6.83
N HIS A 11 76.34 5.61 -6.41
CA HIS A 11 75.03 6.27 -6.38
C HIS A 11 74.67 7.03 -7.68
N LEU A 12 75.64 7.35 -8.54
CA LEU A 12 75.39 8.02 -9.83
C LEU A 12 75.16 7.04 -11.00
N GLY A 13 75.22 5.72 -10.76
CA GLY A 13 74.89 4.69 -11.76
C GLY A 13 73.41 4.29 -11.80
N PHE A 14 72.66 4.55 -10.73
CA PHE A 14 71.26 4.11 -10.63
C PHE A 14 70.30 4.96 -11.47
N VAL A 15 70.69 6.20 -11.81
CA VAL A 15 69.86 7.14 -12.59
C VAL A 15 70.06 6.99 -14.12
N LYS A 16 70.96 6.12 -14.58
CA LYS A 16 71.21 5.86 -16.02
C LYS A 16 70.78 4.48 -16.50
N SER A 17 69.94 3.77 -15.74
CA SER A 17 69.35 2.53 -16.23
C SER A 17 68.27 2.83 -17.27
N ARG A 18 68.46 2.32 -18.51
CA ARG A 18 67.41 2.31 -19.56
C ARG A 18 66.09 1.71 -19.05
N VAL A 19 66.15 0.86 -18.03
CA VAL A 19 65.00 0.24 -17.38
C VAL A 19 64.20 1.25 -16.54
N PHE A 20 64.86 2.12 -15.78
CA PHE A 20 64.17 3.14 -14.97
C PHE A 20 63.49 4.20 -15.85
N ARG A 21 64.14 4.62 -16.94
CA ARG A 21 63.49 5.48 -17.95
C ARG A 21 62.29 4.79 -18.60
N ARG A 22 62.39 3.52 -18.97
CA ARG A 22 61.26 2.77 -19.55
C ARG A 22 60.09 2.63 -18.57
N ILE A 23 60.36 2.32 -17.31
CA ILE A 23 59.32 2.20 -16.28
C ILE A 23 58.66 3.57 -16.02
N ALA A 24 59.44 4.64 -15.90
CA ALA A 24 58.91 5.99 -15.72
C ALA A 24 58.07 6.45 -16.94
N THR A 25 58.52 6.17 -18.17
CA THR A 25 57.75 6.48 -19.39
C THR A 25 56.46 5.67 -19.47
N VAL A 26 56.47 4.39 -19.09
CA VAL A 26 55.27 3.55 -19.06
C VAL A 26 54.28 4.05 -18.00
N PHE A 27 54.77 4.43 -16.81
CA PHE A 27 53.91 4.99 -15.76
C PHE A 27 53.30 6.33 -16.15
N VAL A 28 54.07 7.24 -16.74
CA VAL A 28 53.55 8.53 -17.22
C VAL A 28 52.55 8.32 -18.36
N ALA A 29 52.85 7.44 -19.33
CA ALA A 29 51.92 7.12 -20.41
C ALA A 29 50.61 6.51 -19.87
N PHE A 30 50.69 5.59 -18.91
CA PHE A 30 49.51 5.00 -18.26
C PHE A 30 48.69 6.05 -17.50
N SER A 31 49.36 6.94 -16.77
CA SER A 31 48.71 8.04 -16.03
C SER A 31 48.00 9.01 -16.97
N CYS A 32 48.63 9.36 -18.10
CA CYS A 32 48.03 10.21 -19.12
C CYS A 32 46.84 9.53 -19.82
N VAL A 33 46.91 8.22 -20.09
CA VAL A 33 45.79 7.46 -20.67
C VAL A 33 44.62 7.39 -19.71
N VAL A 34 44.86 7.11 -18.42
CA VAL A 34 43.80 7.08 -17.41
C VAL A 34 43.18 8.47 -17.22
N ALA A 35 44.00 9.52 -17.14
CA ALA A 35 43.52 10.89 -17.06
C ALA A 35 42.71 11.30 -18.31
N PHE A 36 43.16 10.88 -19.51
CA PHE A 36 42.43 11.10 -20.75
C PHE A 36 41.11 10.34 -20.78
N ILE A 37 41.05 9.09 -20.30
CA ILE A 37 39.81 8.30 -20.17
C ILE A 37 38.84 8.97 -19.18
N ILE A 38 39.33 9.46 -18.04
CA ILE A 38 38.49 10.16 -17.06
C ILE A 38 38.00 11.49 -17.62
N LEU A 39 38.85 12.23 -18.34
CA LEU A 39 38.50 13.51 -18.94
C LEU A 39 37.54 13.32 -20.11
N THR A 40 37.71 12.30 -20.96
CA THR A 40 36.76 11.95 -22.01
C THR A 40 35.45 11.46 -21.40
N ALA A 41 35.46 10.64 -20.35
CA ALA A 41 34.24 10.22 -19.65
C ALA A 41 33.48 11.42 -19.04
N ARG A 42 34.19 12.44 -18.53
CA ARG A 42 33.58 13.69 -18.03
C ARG A 42 33.13 14.65 -19.13
N LEU A 43 33.86 14.74 -20.25
CA LEU A 43 33.53 15.63 -21.38
C LEU A 43 32.43 15.07 -22.28
N THR A 44 32.28 13.74 -22.34
CA THR A 44 31.31 13.09 -23.21
C THR A 44 29.95 12.88 -22.56
N ASN A 45 29.76 13.25 -21.28
CA ASN A 45 28.50 13.00 -20.55
C ASN A 45 28.00 11.55 -20.75
N VAL A 46 28.89 10.58 -20.96
CA VAL A 46 28.51 9.19 -21.26
C VAL A 46 27.87 8.51 -20.05
N GLY A 47 28.00 9.08 -18.85
CA GLY A 47 27.22 8.72 -17.67
C GLY A 47 25.77 9.26 -17.67
N GLU A 48 25.48 10.31 -18.44
CA GLU A 48 24.11 10.86 -18.64
C GLU A 48 23.50 10.44 -19.99
N VAL A 49 24.31 9.91 -20.90
CA VAL A 49 23.93 9.42 -22.25
C VAL A 49 24.06 7.89 -22.35
N LEU A 50 24.18 7.20 -21.21
CA LEU A 50 23.61 5.86 -21.15
C LEU A 50 22.10 6.07 -21.25
N PRO A 51 21.41 5.52 -22.26
CA PRO A 51 19.99 5.79 -22.41
C PRO A 51 19.29 5.45 -21.08
N LYS A 52 18.37 6.30 -20.65
CA LYS A 52 17.23 5.96 -19.77
C LYS A 52 16.32 4.92 -20.46
N VAL A 53 16.95 3.85 -20.95
CA VAL A 53 16.42 2.61 -21.52
C VAL A 53 17.06 1.48 -20.71
N ILE A 54 17.12 1.65 -19.39
CA ILE A 54 16.96 0.51 -18.50
C ILE A 54 15.44 0.43 -18.37
N GLY A 55 14.85 -0.41 -19.22
CA GLY A 55 13.42 -0.47 -19.42
C GLY A 55 12.68 -0.58 -18.10
N SER A 56 11.57 0.14 -17.98
CA SER A 56 10.47 -0.37 -17.16
C SER A 56 10.25 -1.81 -17.61
N PHE A 57 10.67 -2.78 -16.80
CA PHE A 57 10.46 -4.18 -17.11
C PHE A 57 8.96 -4.35 -17.34
N LEU A 58 8.58 -4.78 -18.54
CA LEU A 58 7.17 -4.92 -18.86
C LEU A 58 6.58 -6.00 -17.96
N PRO A 59 5.43 -5.75 -17.31
CA PRO A 59 4.81 -6.74 -16.46
C PRO A 59 4.38 -7.94 -17.32
N LYS A 60 4.51 -9.15 -16.75
CA LYS A 60 4.04 -10.39 -17.40
C LYS A 60 2.54 -10.38 -17.63
N ILE A 61 1.80 -9.78 -16.70
CA ILE A 61 0.34 -9.62 -16.78
C ILE A 61 0.07 -8.14 -17.02
N PRO A 62 -0.51 -7.76 -18.18
CA PRO A 62 -0.76 -6.37 -18.51
C PRO A 62 -1.87 -5.76 -17.66
N THR A 63 -1.94 -4.44 -17.63
CA THR A 63 -3.02 -3.68 -16.99
C THR A 63 -4.37 -3.92 -17.67
N CYS A 64 -5.47 -3.76 -16.95
CA CYS A 64 -6.81 -3.91 -17.52
C CYS A 64 -7.17 -2.85 -18.58
N ALA A 65 -6.38 -1.77 -18.73
CA ALA A 65 -6.60 -0.71 -19.74
C ALA A 65 -6.69 -1.22 -21.19
N SER A 66 -6.09 -2.37 -21.51
CA SER A 66 -6.20 -2.98 -22.85
C SER A 66 -7.52 -3.73 -23.08
N ARG A 67 -8.36 -3.90 -22.05
CA ARG A 67 -9.64 -4.60 -22.15
C ARG A 67 -10.78 -3.59 -22.29
N ASN A 68 -11.64 -3.82 -23.26
CA ASN A 68 -12.85 -3.03 -23.48
C ASN A 68 -14.00 -3.63 -22.65
N GLU A 69 -14.01 -3.40 -21.34
CA GLU A 69 -14.94 -4.08 -20.42
C GLU A 69 -16.17 -3.23 -20.08
N SER A 70 -16.99 -2.90 -21.07
CA SER A 70 -18.26 -2.17 -20.85
C SER A 70 -19.20 -2.83 -19.84
N GLY A 71 -19.07 -4.14 -19.62
CA GLY A 71 -19.87 -4.90 -18.65
C GLY A 71 -19.50 -4.63 -17.19
N VAL A 72 -18.25 -4.24 -16.90
CA VAL A 72 -17.77 -4.06 -15.52
C VAL A 72 -18.33 -2.79 -14.88
N GLN A 73 -18.41 -1.69 -15.64
CA GLN A 73 -19.07 -0.48 -15.13
C GLN A 73 -20.58 -0.66 -14.96
N GLU A 74 -21.21 -1.59 -15.69
CA GLU A 74 -22.63 -1.92 -15.48
C GLU A 74 -22.84 -2.66 -14.14
N ILE A 75 -21.91 -3.55 -13.76
CA ILE A 75 -21.93 -4.23 -12.45
C ILE A 75 -21.86 -3.19 -11.33
N TRP A 76 -20.93 -2.23 -11.42
CA TRP A 76 -20.81 -1.14 -10.46
C TRP A 76 -22.13 -0.37 -10.30
N LYS A 77 -22.69 0.12 -11.41
CA LYS A 77 -23.95 0.89 -11.40
C LYS A 77 -25.11 0.11 -10.77
N LYS A 78 -25.26 -1.18 -11.10
CA LYS A 78 -26.29 -2.04 -10.49
C LYS A 78 -26.11 -2.16 -8.99
N ALA A 79 -24.87 -2.31 -8.53
CA ALA A 79 -24.56 -2.39 -7.11
C ALA A 79 -24.78 -1.04 -6.41
N GLU A 80 -24.48 0.10 -7.03
CA GLU A 80 -24.82 1.42 -6.49
C GLU A 80 -26.34 1.61 -6.37
N ASP A 81 -27.09 1.28 -7.43
CA ASP A 81 -28.54 1.40 -7.46
C ASP A 81 -29.20 0.54 -6.36
N LYS A 82 -28.67 -0.64 -6.07
CA LYS A 82 -29.11 -1.50 -4.97
C LYS A 82 -29.08 -0.78 -3.62
N TYR A 83 -28.04 0.02 -3.37
CA TYR A 83 -27.81 0.68 -2.07
C TYR A 83 -28.14 2.17 -2.04
N LYS A 84 -28.69 2.72 -3.13
CA LYS A 84 -29.08 4.13 -3.24
C LYS A 84 -30.07 4.60 -2.17
N HIS A 85 -30.84 3.66 -1.59
CA HIS A 85 -31.79 3.93 -0.51
C HIS A 85 -31.13 4.11 0.87
N LEU A 86 -29.87 3.73 1.03
CA LEU A 86 -29.10 3.92 2.27
C LEU A 86 -28.64 5.39 2.42
N MET A 87 -28.38 5.81 3.66
CA MET A 87 -27.89 7.15 3.96
C MET A 87 -26.50 7.37 3.35
N ASN A 88 -26.33 8.49 2.65
CA ASN A 88 -25.05 8.93 2.11
C ASN A 88 -24.41 10.08 2.91
N ASP A 89 -25.09 10.59 3.93
CA ASP A 89 -24.65 11.68 4.80
C ASP A 89 -24.14 11.20 6.17
N LYS A 90 -24.21 9.88 6.40
CA LYS A 90 -23.70 9.16 7.58
C LYS A 90 -22.81 7.99 7.16
N PHE A 91 -22.05 7.43 8.10
CA PHE A 91 -21.24 6.24 7.87
C PHE A 91 -21.31 5.24 9.03
N THR A 92 -20.99 3.98 8.72
CA THR A 92 -20.87 2.88 9.67
C THR A 92 -19.41 2.46 9.79
N ILE A 93 -18.92 2.17 10.99
CA ILE A 93 -17.61 1.51 11.18
C ILE A 93 -17.82 0.00 11.22
N ALA A 94 -17.11 -0.74 10.37
CA ALA A 94 -17.01 -2.20 10.42
C ALA A 94 -15.63 -2.57 10.95
N MET A 95 -15.56 -2.96 12.23
CA MET A 95 -14.29 -3.21 12.92
C MET A 95 -14.11 -4.70 13.20
N GLN A 96 -13.07 -5.31 12.63
CA GLN A 96 -12.76 -6.72 12.88
C GLN A 96 -11.89 -6.91 14.12
N THR A 97 -12.20 -7.94 14.90
CA THR A 97 -11.39 -8.32 16.07
C THR A 97 -11.28 -9.84 16.22
N TYR A 98 -10.14 -10.30 16.73
CA TYR A 98 -9.91 -11.71 17.06
C TYR A 98 -8.96 -11.82 18.26
N GLN A 99 -9.45 -12.31 19.39
CA GLN A 99 -8.65 -12.57 20.60
C GLN A 99 -7.81 -11.38 21.11
N ARG A 100 -8.34 -10.17 20.93
CA ARG A 100 -7.68 -8.90 21.28
C ARG A 100 -8.63 -7.96 22.03
N PRO A 101 -9.22 -8.39 23.15
CA PRO A 101 -10.20 -7.58 23.87
C PRO A 101 -9.61 -6.26 24.37
N LYS A 102 -8.30 -6.21 24.68
CA LYS A 102 -7.63 -4.99 25.12
C LYS A 102 -7.52 -3.97 23.98
N GLU A 103 -6.96 -4.37 22.84
CA GLU A 103 -6.79 -3.50 21.67
C GLU A 103 -8.14 -2.99 21.17
N LEU A 104 -9.13 -3.88 21.04
CA LEU A 104 -10.51 -3.51 20.72
C LEU A 104 -11.05 -2.45 21.68
N ASN A 105 -10.88 -2.68 22.98
CA ASN A 105 -11.38 -1.77 24.01
C ASN A 105 -10.67 -0.42 23.93
N ASP A 106 -9.35 -0.39 23.79
CA ASP A 106 -8.56 0.84 23.70
C ASP A 106 -8.95 1.65 22.45
N THR A 107 -9.13 0.99 21.31
CA THR A 107 -9.57 1.61 20.05
C THR A 107 -10.99 2.17 20.16
N LEU A 108 -11.94 1.42 20.74
CA LEU A 108 -13.31 1.91 20.95
C LEU A 108 -13.35 3.10 21.91
N HIS A 109 -12.57 3.06 23.00
CA HIS A 109 -12.46 4.17 23.94
C HIS A 109 -11.92 5.43 23.27
N ALA A 110 -10.93 5.28 22.38
CA ALA A 110 -10.36 6.40 21.65
C ALA A 110 -11.32 6.98 20.61
N ILE A 111 -11.96 6.14 19.77
CA ILE A 111 -12.90 6.60 18.74
C ILE A 111 -14.12 7.27 19.37
N LEU A 112 -14.65 6.71 20.45
CA LEU A 112 -15.85 7.19 21.14
C LEU A 112 -15.56 8.24 22.22
N SER A 113 -14.33 8.77 22.29
CA SER A 113 -13.96 9.77 23.29
C SER A 113 -14.62 11.13 23.03
N GLU A 114 -14.95 11.42 21.78
CA GLU A 114 -15.57 12.66 21.31
C GLU A 114 -16.73 12.36 20.36
N GLU A 115 -17.60 13.36 20.14
CA GLU A 115 -18.70 13.25 19.19
C GLU A 115 -18.17 13.30 17.76
N ILE A 116 -18.59 12.33 16.93
CA ILE A 116 -18.31 12.30 15.50
C ILE A 116 -19.66 12.49 14.76
N PRO A 117 -19.94 13.68 14.19
CA PRO A 117 -21.28 14.04 13.73
C PRO A 117 -21.92 13.05 12.76
N SER A 118 -21.15 12.51 11.81
CA SER A 118 -21.66 11.58 10.80
C SER A 118 -21.53 10.09 11.15
N LEU A 119 -21.00 9.73 12.31
CA LEU A 119 -20.93 8.32 12.73
C LEU A 119 -22.32 7.83 13.16
N LEU A 120 -22.85 6.83 12.43
CA LEU A 120 -24.16 6.26 12.73
C LEU A 120 -24.08 5.11 13.74
N GLU A 121 -23.21 4.14 13.48
CA GLU A 121 -23.05 2.94 14.30
C GLU A 121 -21.64 2.37 14.16
N ILE A 122 -21.25 1.55 15.13
CA ILE A 122 -20.06 0.69 15.06
C ILE A 122 -20.50 -0.77 15.11
N VAL A 123 -20.03 -1.56 14.16
CA VAL A 123 -20.29 -2.98 14.05
C VAL A 123 -18.98 -3.72 14.28
N ILE A 124 -18.90 -4.42 15.40
CA ILE A 124 -17.75 -5.25 15.74
C ILE A 124 -17.94 -6.61 15.09
N VAL A 125 -17.10 -6.91 14.10
CA VAL A 125 -17.04 -8.19 13.40
C VAL A 125 -16.21 -9.14 14.26
N TRP A 126 -16.93 -10.00 14.98
CA TRP A 126 -16.39 -10.86 16.03
C TRP A 126 -15.95 -12.21 15.45
N ASN A 127 -14.65 -12.39 15.24
CA ASN A 127 -14.10 -13.60 14.64
C ASN A 127 -13.75 -14.70 15.65
N ASP A 128 -13.86 -14.46 16.96
CA ASP A 128 -13.59 -15.49 17.98
C ASP A 128 -14.83 -16.35 18.26
N LEU A 129 -15.02 -17.38 17.45
CA LEU A 129 -16.16 -18.30 17.57
C LEU A 129 -16.20 -19.09 18.89
N LYS A 130 -15.10 -19.11 19.66
CA LYS A 130 -15.03 -19.84 20.93
C LYS A 130 -15.47 -18.98 22.11
N ALA A 131 -15.46 -17.67 21.94
CA ALA A 131 -15.83 -16.72 22.97
C ALA A 131 -17.17 -16.07 22.62
N THR A 132 -18.04 -15.93 23.62
CA THR A 132 -19.25 -15.13 23.48
C THR A 132 -18.86 -13.66 23.37
N PRO A 133 -19.34 -12.92 22.35
CA PRO A 133 -19.09 -11.49 22.29
C PRO A 133 -19.77 -10.77 23.47
N PRO A 134 -19.29 -9.59 23.87
CA PRO A 134 -20.02 -8.72 24.78
C PRO A 134 -21.41 -8.35 24.25
N ASP A 135 -22.30 -7.92 25.14
CA ASP A 135 -23.57 -7.32 24.75
C ASP A 135 -23.33 -5.98 24.02
N GLY A 136 -24.21 -5.69 23.06
CA GLY A 136 -24.22 -4.38 22.42
C GLY A 136 -24.58 -3.27 23.41
N TYR A 137 -24.08 -2.06 23.15
CA TYR A 137 -24.31 -0.90 23.99
C TYR A 137 -24.41 0.38 23.16
N THR A 138 -24.88 1.46 23.77
CA THR A 138 -24.88 2.79 23.16
C THR A 138 -23.84 3.66 23.86
N SER A 139 -22.98 4.32 23.08
CA SER A 139 -21.94 5.20 23.61
C SER A 139 -22.52 6.45 24.29
N LYS A 140 -21.70 7.18 25.04
CA LYS A 140 -22.07 8.47 25.65
C LYS A 140 -22.55 9.53 24.64
N HIS A 141 -22.20 9.36 23.36
CA HIS A 141 -22.58 10.24 22.26
C HIS A 141 -23.75 9.67 21.43
N GLY A 142 -24.44 8.64 21.92
CA GLY A 142 -25.61 8.07 21.24
C GLY A 142 -25.30 7.12 20.09
N VAL A 143 -24.03 6.73 19.89
CA VAL A 143 -23.62 5.81 18.82
C VAL A 143 -23.81 4.36 19.29
N PRO A 144 -24.67 3.56 18.63
CA PRO A 144 -24.79 2.14 18.92
C PRO A 144 -23.53 1.38 18.54
N VAL A 145 -23.10 0.47 19.41
CA VAL A 145 -22.04 -0.51 19.18
C VAL A 145 -22.66 -1.89 19.27
N ARG A 146 -22.67 -2.62 18.15
CA ARG A 146 -23.22 -3.99 18.09
C ARG A 146 -22.16 -4.99 17.67
N PHE A 147 -22.30 -6.22 18.14
CA PHE A 147 -21.41 -7.32 17.81
C PHE A 147 -22.09 -8.23 16.78
N ARG A 148 -21.41 -8.47 15.67
CA ARG A 148 -21.79 -9.45 14.66
C ARG A 148 -20.85 -10.64 14.76
N VAL A 149 -21.37 -11.77 15.21
CA VAL A 149 -20.61 -13.03 15.23
C VAL A 149 -20.40 -13.50 13.79
N SER A 150 -19.14 -13.66 13.43
CA SER A 150 -18.73 -14.16 12.12
C SER A 150 -19.09 -15.63 11.95
N LYS A 151 -19.16 -16.10 10.70
CA LYS A 151 -19.42 -17.53 10.44
C LYS A 151 -18.19 -18.40 10.68
N ARG A 152 -17.01 -17.80 10.57
CA ARG A 152 -15.68 -18.40 10.73
C ARG A 152 -14.67 -17.33 11.12
N ASN A 153 -13.51 -17.75 11.60
CA ASN A 153 -12.38 -16.84 11.72
C ASN A 153 -11.77 -16.61 10.34
N SER A 154 -12.09 -15.48 9.71
CA SER A 154 -11.62 -15.12 8.37
C SER A 154 -11.45 -13.61 8.24
N LEU A 155 -10.44 -13.18 7.47
CA LEU A 155 -10.26 -11.77 7.14
C LEU A 155 -11.34 -11.23 6.19
N ASN A 156 -12.05 -12.12 5.49
CA ASN A 156 -13.18 -11.76 4.64
C ASN A 156 -14.37 -11.23 5.43
N GLU A 157 -14.49 -11.55 6.73
CA GLU A 157 -15.72 -11.34 7.49
C GLU A 157 -16.10 -9.85 7.61
N LYS A 158 -15.11 -8.93 7.66
CA LYS A 158 -15.39 -7.48 7.64
C LYS A 158 -15.85 -6.95 6.27
N LEU A 159 -15.61 -7.70 5.20
CA LEU A 159 -15.92 -7.30 3.82
C LEU A 159 -17.30 -7.77 3.34
N TRP A 160 -18.11 -8.38 4.21
CA TRP A 160 -19.49 -8.74 3.87
C TRP A 160 -20.45 -7.55 4.09
N PRO A 161 -21.37 -7.29 3.14
CA PRO A 161 -22.41 -6.29 3.32
C PRO A 161 -23.39 -6.78 4.40
N ASP A 162 -23.37 -6.12 5.55
CA ASP A 162 -24.30 -6.41 6.63
C ASP A 162 -25.72 -6.04 6.18
N PRO A 163 -26.72 -6.94 6.29
CA PRO A 163 -28.10 -6.60 5.94
C PRO A 163 -28.68 -5.48 6.83
N ASP A 164 -28.12 -5.27 8.02
CA ASP A 164 -28.56 -4.22 8.94
C ASP A 164 -27.88 -2.87 8.70
N TYR A 165 -26.86 -2.78 7.85
CA TYR A 165 -26.25 -1.49 7.50
C TYR A 165 -27.27 -0.51 6.95
N LYS A 166 -27.17 0.75 7.40
CA LYS A 166 -28.05 1.86 6.99
C LYS A 166 -27.31 2.95 6.21
N THR A 167 -26.03 2.77 5.94
CA THR A 167 -25.16 3.75 5.30
C THR A 167 -24.50 3.19 4.06
N GLN A 168 -24.28 4.05 3.07
CA GLN A 168 -23.50 3.72 1.87
C GLN A 168 -22.00 3.64 2.17
N ALA A 169 -21.55 4.45 3.15
CA ALA A 169 -20.16 4.59 3.55
C ALA A 169 -19.81 3.65 4.69
N ILE A 170 -18.90 2.71 4.45
CA ILE A 170 -18.40 1.78 5.46
C ILE A 170 -16.93 2.09 5.72
N LEU A 171 -16.60 2.54 6.93
CA LEU A 171 -15.22 2.62 7.40
C LEU A 171 -14.78 1.22 7.83
N LEU A 172 -14.01 0.56 6.98
CA LEU A 172 -13.36 -0.71 7.28
C LEU A 172 -12.19 -0.45 8.22
N SER A 173 -12.17 -1.15 9.36
CA SER A 173 -11.18 -0.96 10.41
C SER A 173 -10.71 -2.29 11.01
N ASP A 174 -9.45 -2.33 11.43
CA ASP A 174 -8.97 -3.34 12.39
C ASP A 174 -9.06 -2.79 13.83
N ASP A 175 -8.85 -3.65 14.83
CA ASP A 175 -9.00 -3.35 16.25
C ASP A 175 -7.81 -2.60 16.89
N ASP A 176 -6.76 -2.31 16.12
CA ASP A 176 -5.51 -1.70 16.58
C ASP A 176 -5.14 -0.41 15.82
N VAL A 177 -6.07 0.15 15.03
CA VAL A 177 -5.81 1.31 14.17
C VAL A 177 -7.04 2.23 14.08
N TYR A 178 -6.82 3.55 14.15
CA TYR A 178 -7.91 4.52 14.04
C TYR A 178 -7.42 5.92 13.64
N TYR A 179 -8.32 6.70 13.03
CA TYR A 179 -8.17 8.16 12.95
C TYR A 179 -8.60 8.80 14.26
N HIS A 180 -7.95 9.89 14.65
CA HIS A 180 -8.42 10.70 15.77
C HIS A 180 -9.88 11.15 15.54
N PRO A 181 -10.75 11.12 16.56
CA PRO A 181 -12.16 11.49 16.41
C PRO A 181 -12.38 12.85 15.72
N LYS A 182 -11.54 13.83 16.05
CA LYS A 182 -11.55 15.19 15.46
C LYS A 182 -11.30 15.22 13.95
N ASP A 183 -10.69 14.19 13.40
CA ASP A 183 -10.34 14.08 11.98
C ASP A 183 -11.30 13.18 11.19
N LEU A 184 -12.03 12.29 11.86
CA LEU A 184 -12.94 11.35 11.19
C LEU A 184 -14.02 12.04 10.36
N GLU A 185 -14.60 13.14 10.87
CA GLU A 185 -15.58 13.91 10.09
C GLU A 185 -14.96 14.45 8.79
N PHE A 186 -13.75 15.01 8.84
CA PHE A 186 -13.05 15.48 7.64
C PHE A 186 -12.75 14.35 6.66
N VAL A 187 -12.30 13.18 7.16
CA VAL A 187 -12.00 12.02 6.32
C VAL A 187 -13.27 11.54 5.62
N PHE A 188 -14.38 11.41 6.37
CA PHE A 188 -15.68 11.05 5.81
C PHE A 188 -16.16 12.04 4.76
N GLN A 189 -16.08 13.35 5.04
CA GLN A 189 -16.46 14.38 4.07
C GLN A 189 -15.60 14.35 2.80
N SER A 190 -14.30 14.04 2.94
CA SER A 190 -13.40 13.86 1.82
C SER A 190 -13.78 12.66 0.97
N TRP A 191 -14.09 11.51 1.59
CA TRP A 191 -14.65 10.35 0.89
C TRP A 191 -15.97 10.69 0.20
N ARG A 192 -16.90 11.34 0.90
CA ARG A 192 -18.23 11.68 0.37
C ARG A 192 -18.14 12.59 -0.85
N LYS A 193 -17.13 13.47 -0.90
CA LYS A 193 -16.97 14.42 -2.02
C LYS A 193 -16.09 13.91 -3.15
N PHE A 194 -15.04 13.15 -2.86
CA PHE A 194 -13.98 12.82 -3.83
C PHE A 194 -13.68 11.33 -3.94
N GLY A 195 -14.28 10.49 -3.09
CA GLY A 195 -13.86 9.11 -2.89
C GLY A 195 -14.98 8.08 -2.97
N GLN A 196 -16.21 8.41 -3.38
CA GLN A 196 -17.30 7.42 -3.43
C GLN A 196 -16.99 6.25 -4.40
N HIS A 197 -16.23 6.51 -5.48
CA HIS A 197 -15.75 5.48 -6.41
C HIS A 197 -14.38 4.89 -6.02
N ARG A 198 -13.85 5.22 -4.85
CA ARG A 198 -12.46 4.92 -4.47
C ARG A 198 -12.39 4.31 -3.07
N LEU A 199 -11.43 3.42 -2.83
CA LEU A 199 -11.06 3.12 -1.45
C LEU A 199 -10.30 4.32 -0.88
N THR A 200 -10.81 4.90 0.19
CA THR A 200 -10.31 6.19 0.70
C THR A 200 -9.82 6.06 2.14
N GLY A 201 -8.53 6.20 2.42
CA GLY A 201 -8.00 5.89 3.74
C GLY A 201 -6.55 6.32 3.97
N ALA A 202 -5.95 5.85 5.07
CA ALA A 202 -4.72 6.44 5.60
C ALA A 202 -3.43 5.68 5.24
N LEU A 203 -3.54 4.38 4.93
CA LEU A 203 -2.40 3.49 4.83
C LEU A 203 -2.15 3.10 3.37
N ALA A 204 -1.42 3.96 2.65
CA ALA A 204 -1.02 3.71 1.27
C ALA A 204 0.00 2.56 1.15
N ARG A 205 -0.10 1.80 0.04
CA ARG A 205 0.84 0.75 -0.37
C ARG A 205 1.03 0.78 -1.87
N CYS A 206 2.14 0.18 -2.30
CA CYS A 206 2.60 0.22 -3.67
C CYS A 206 2.68 -1.17 -4.28
N SER A 207 2.42 -1.21 -5.59
CA SER A 207 2.74 -2.33 -6.45
C SER A 207 3.79 -1.88 -7.46
N THR A 208 4.96 -2.52 -7.45
CA THR A 208 6.02 -2.28 -8.44
C THR A 208 6.24 -3.50 -9.30
N VAL A 209 6.89 -3.35 -10.46
CA VAL A 209 7.30 -4.49 -11.30
C VAL A 209 8.77 -4.81 -11.04
N ASP A 210 9.07 -6.06 -10.69
CA ASP A 210 10.44 -6.53 -10.49
C ASP A 210 11.19 -6.75 -11.82
N ALA A 211 12.49 -7.04 -11.74
CA ALA A 211 13.33 -7.29 -12.91
C ALA A 211 12.90 -8.50 -13.77
N TYR A 212 12.00 -9.34 -13.26
CA TYR A 212 11.46 -10.51 -13.92
C TYR A 212 10.03 -10.29 -14.44
N GLY A 213 9.51 -9.06 -14.37
CA GLY A 213 8.15 -8.72 -14.80
C GLY A 213 7.05 -9.19 -13.84
N ASN A 214 7.37 -9.59 -12.61
CA ASN A 214 6.36 -9.90 -11.59
C ASN A 214 6.01 -8.66 -10.78
N TRP A 215 4.76 -8.58 -10.34
CA TRP A 215 4.34 -7.53 -9.42
C TRP A 215 4.86 -7.80 -8.00
N ALA A 216 5.33 -6.76 -7.33
CA ALA A 216 5.90 -6.83 -5.99
C ALA A 216 5.17 -5.84 -5.08
N TYR A 217 4.84 -6.30 -3.87
CA TYR A 217 4.21 -5.48 -2.84
C TYR A 217 5.27 -4.70 -2.09
N ASP A 218 5.08 -3.39 -1.95
CA ASP A 218 6.02 -2.48 -1.30
C ASP A 218 5.31 -1.47 -0.38
N PHE A 219 6.05 -0.96 0.59
CA PHE A 219 5.66 0.15 1.48
C PHE A 219 5.84 1.52 0.82
N CYS A 220 5.86 1.59 -0.51
CA CYS A 220 6.17 2.79 -1.30
C CYS A 220 7.57 3.34 -1.08
N SER A 221 8.47 2.51 -0.57
CA SER A 221 9.87 2.86 -0.30
C SER A 221 10.72 2.86 -1.56
N SER A 222 10.40 1.95 -2.49
CA SER A 222 11.13 1.76 -3.76
C SER A 222 11.02 2.95 -4.72
N LYS A 223 10.00 3.79 -4.53
CA LYS A 223 9.70 4.99 -5.32
C LYS A 223 9.39 6.19 -4.44
N ALA A 224 10.09 6.33 -3.31
CA ALA A 224 9.81 7.36 -2.32
C ALA A 224 9.87 8.80 -2.88
N GLU A 225 10.55 9.02 -4.01
CA GLU A 225 10.62 10.33 -4.68
C GLU A 225 9.49 10.57 -5.68
N GLU A 226 8.72 9.53 -6.04
CA GLU A 226 7.63 9.64 -7.02
C GLU A 226 6.26 9.82 -6.35
N ASP A 227 6.16 9.63 -5.03
CA ASP A 227 4.92 9.70 -4.24
C ASP A 227 3.75 8.87 -4.83
N ILE A 228 4.07 7.82 -5.58
CA ILE A 228 3.08 6.92 -6.19
C ILE A 228 2.59 5.92 -5.15
N TYR A 229 1.30 5.61 -5.18
CA TYR A 229 0.69 4.48 -4.50
C TYR A 229 -0.44 3.89 -5.35
N SER A 230 -0.77 2.62 -5.15
CA SER A 230 -1.79 1.93 -5.94
C SER A 230 -2.81 1.18 -5.08
N MET A 231 -2.60 1.18 -3.76
CA MET A 231 -3.48 0.53 -2.80
C MET A 231 -3.63 1.37 -1.54
N VAL A 232 -4.79 1.27 -0.90
CA VAL A 232 -5.01 1.70 0.49
C VAL A 232 -5.52 0.51 1.31
N LEU A 233 -4.93 0.26 2.47
CA LEU A 233 -5.29 -0.90 3.30
C LEU A 233 -6.70 -0.78 3.91
N THR A 234 -7.44 -1.89 3.94
CA THR A 234 -8.79 -1.98 4.52
C THR A 234 -8.81 -2.05 6.05
N ASN A 235 -7.66 -1.86 6.69
CA ASN A 235 -7.58 -1.73 8.13
C ASN A 235 -7.89 -0.31 8.61
N LEU A 236 -7.92 0.70 7.71
CA LEU A 236 -8.43 2.03 8.02
C LEU A 236 -8.78 2.77 6.71
N CYS A 237 -9.88 2.37 6.06
CA CYS A 237 -10.37 3.02 4.85
C CYS A 237 -11.89 3.02 4.73
N PHE A 238 -12.42 4.08 4.16
CA PHE A 238 -13.79 4.14 3.67
C PHE A 238 -13.92 3.37 2.36
N SER A 239 -14.94 2.53 2.31
CA SER A 239 -15.42 1.83 1.12
C SER A 239 -16.89 2.19 0.90
N HIS A 240 -17.31 2.30 -0.35
CA HIS A 240 -18.72 2.20 -0.67
C HIS A 240 -19.19 0.75 -0.46
N ILE A 241 -20.40 0.57 0.07
CA ILE A 241 -20.97 -0.77 0.34
C ILE A 241 -21.10 -1.63 -0.94
N SER A 242 -21.23 -1.01 -2.10
CA SER A 242 -21.31 -1.70 -3.39
C SER A 242 -20.02 -2.44 -3.77
N PHE A 243 -18.84 -2.02 -3.28
CA PHE A 243 -17.62 -2.82 -3.42
C PHE A 243 -17.67 -4.09 -2.58
N LEU A 244 -18.26 -4.01 -1.38
CA LEU A 244 -18.45 -5.17 -0.51
C LEU A 244 -19.45 -6.16 -1.12
N GLU A 245 -20.51 -5.65 -1.74
CA GLU A 245 -21.49 -6.46 -2.47
C GLU A 245 -20.81 -7.27 -3.57
N TYR A 246 -20.05 -6.63 -4.47
CA TYR A 246 -19.35 -7.33 -5.54
C TYR A 246 -18.30 -8.30 -4.99
N TYR A 247 -17.50 -7.85 -4.01
CA TYR A 247 -16.52 -8.70 -3.33
C TYR A 247 -17.15 -9.95 -2.73
N SER A 248 -18.41 -9.87 -2.28
CA SER A 248 -19.17 -10.97 -1.67
C SER A 248 -20.04 -11.77 -2.65
N ALA A 249 -20.08 -11.38 -3.93
CA ALA A 249 -20.94 -12.00 -4.93
C ALA A 249 -20.61 -13.47 -5.14
N ASN A 250 -21.63 -14.28 -5.42
CA ASN A 250 -21.47 -15.70 -5.74
C ASN A 250 -21.10 -15.90 -7.22
N GLU A 251 -19.96 -15.35 -7.61
CA GLU A 251 -19.35 -15.49 -8.92
C GLU A 251 -18.06 -16.31 -8.80
N THR A 252 -17.71 -17.08 -9.83
CA THR A 252 -16.53 -17.96 -9.82
C THR A 252 -15.26 -17.23 -9.39
N THR A 253 -14.96 -16.09 -10.01
CA THR A 253 -13.80 -15.24 -9.70
C THR A 253 -13.79 -14.80 -8.23
N MET A 254 -14.94 -14.36 -7.71
CA MET A 254 -15.01 -13.85 -6.34
C MET A 254 -15.03 -14.95 -5.28
N ASN A 255 -15.57 -16.13 -5.60
CA ASN A 255 -15.40 -17.32 -4.78
C ASN A 255 -13.91 -17.69 -4.66
N GLU A 256 -13.20 -17.80 -5.79
CA GLU A 256 -11.78 -18.16 -5.83
C GLU A 256 -10.90 -17.16 -5.05
N ILE A 257 -11.16 -15.85 -5.19
CA ILE A 257 -10.45 -14.82 -4.44
C ILE A 257 -10.69 -14.94 -2.93
N ARG A 258 -11.94 -15.13 -2.49
CA ARG A 258 -12.24 -15.26 -1.06
C ARG A 258 -11.63 -16.53 -0.47
N ASP A 259 -11.66 -17.64 -1.21
CA ASP A 259 -11.02 -18.90 -0.81
C ASP A 259 -9.50 -18.73 -0.69
N TYR A 260 -8.86 -18.05 -1.65
CA TYR A 260 -7.42 -17.73 -1.58
C TYR A 260 -7.08 -16.91 -0.32
N VAL A 261 -7.90 -15.89 -0.01
CA VAL A 261 -7.74 -15.07 1.19
C VAL A 261 -7.87 -15.90 2.47
N ASP A 262 -8.82 -16.83 2.51
CA ASP A 262 -9.02 -17.73 3.66
C ASP A 262 -7.84 -18.69 3.85
N GLU A 263 -7.38 -19.32 2.77
CA GLU A 263 -6.25 -20.25 2.78
C GLU A 263 -4.95 -19.57 3.18
N GLY A 264 -4.70 -18.37 2.66
CA GLY A 264 -3.52 -17.57 2.96
C GLY A 264 -3.60 -16.79 4.27
N PHE A 265 -4.81 -16.61 4.82
CA PHE A 265 -5.12 -15.70 5.93
C PHE A 265 -4.44 -14.34 5.79
N ASN A 266 -4.58 -13.74 4.59
CA ASN A 266 -3.91 -12.52 4.16
C ASN A 266 -4.62 -11.94 2.91
N CYS A 267 -4.26 -10.72 2.51
CA CYS A 267 -4.56 -10.13 1.20
C CYS A 267 -6.02 -9.78 0.88
N GLU A 268 -6.92 -9.76 1.88
CA GLU A 268 -8.29 -9.28 1.70
C GLU A 268 -8.31 -7.80 1.25
N ASP A 269 -7.36 -7.02 1.77
CA ASP A 269 -7.16 -5.63 1.42
C ASP A 269 -6.69 -5.43 -0.02
N ILE A 270 -5.74 -6.25 -0.51
CA ILE A 270 -5.31 -6.26 -1.91
C ILE A 270 -6.49 -6.62 -2.80
N ALA A 271 -7.23 -7.67 -2.45
CA ALA A 271 -8.37 -8.14 -3.22
C ALA A 271 -9.46 -7.06 -3.36
N LEU A 272 -9.74 -6.30 -2.28
CA LEU A 272 -10.72 -5.21 -2.36
C LEU A 272 -10.22 -4.02 -3.21
N ASN A 273 -8.92 -3.71 -3.19
CA ASN A 273 -8.37 -2.70 -4.10
C ASN A 273 -8.50 -3.15 -5.56
N TYR A 274 -8.29 -4.44 -5.87
CA TYR A 274 -8.52 -4.98 -7.22
C TYR A 274 -9.98 -4.80 -7.64
N VAL A 275 -10.91 -5.17 -6.76
CA VAL A 275 -12.35 -5.00 -7.00
C VAL A 275 -12.69 -3.54 -7.29
N GLN A 276 -12.24 -2.61 -6.44
CA GLN A 276 -12.56 -1.20 -6.60
C GLN A 276 -12.00 -0.64 -7.91
N SER A 277 -10.72 -0.87 -8.19
CA SER A 277 -10.09 -0.31 -9.40
C SER A 277 -10.65 -0.94 -10.68
N LEU A 278 -10.99 -2.24 -10.65
CA LEU A 278 -11.66 -2.90 -11.77
C LEU A 278 -13.03 -2.28 -12.05
N LEU A 279 -13.87 -2.17 -11.02
CA LEU A 279 -15.26 -1.72 -11.15
C LEU A 279 -15.39 -0.26 -11.62
N THR A 280 -14.45 0.59 -11.21
CA THR A 280 -14.56 2.05 -11.39
C THR A 280 -13.59 2.62 -12.41
N GLY A 281 -12.45 1.95 -12.63
CA GLY A 281 -11.35 2.52 -13.41
C GLY A 281 -10.62 3.66 -12.71
N ASP A 282 -10.82 3.84 -11.40
CA ASP A 282 -10.14 4.83 -10.56
C ASP A 282 -9.13 4.15 -9.60
N GLY A 283 -8.05 4.81 -9.24
CA GLY A 283 -7.17 4.36 -8.17
C GLY A 283 -7.72 4.72 -6.77
N PRO A 284 -7.07 4.29 -5.69
CA PRO A 284 -7.49 4.61 -4.32
C PRO A 284 -7.15 6.07 -3.95
N LEU A 285 -7.78 6.61 -2.90
CA LEU A 285 -7.54 7.97 -2.43
C LEU A 285 -6.89 7.99 -1.04
N LEU A 286 -5.65 8.47 -0.95
CA LEU A 286 -4.98 8.70 0.32
C LEU A 286 -5.56 9.96 1.00
N VAL A 287 -6.10 9.77 2.21
CA VAL A 287 -6.62 10.86 3.05
C VAL A 287 -6.00 10.81 4.43
N GLN A 288 -5.43 11.93 4.83
CA GLN A 288 -4.83 12.12 6.15
C GLN A 288 -5.58 13.17 6.95
N GLY A 289 -5.75 12.89 8.24
CA GLY A 289 -6.19 13.87 9.22
C GLY A 289 -5.18 14.99 9.41
N ARG A 290 -5.49 15.90 10.33
CA ARG A 290 -4.51 16.89 10.78
C ARG A 290 -3.47 16.18 11.64
N GLU A 291 -3.94 15.29 12.51
CA GLU A 291 -3.11 14.39 13.28
C GLU A 291 -2.90 13.10 12.47
N LYS A 292 -1.71 12.51 12.63
CA LYS A 292 -1.43 11.21 12.04
C LYS A 292 -2.33 10.17 12.72
N TYR A 293 -2.91 9.27 11.93
CA TYR A 293 -3.66 8.13 12.46
C TYR A 293 -2.81 7.34 13.48
N VAL A 294 -3.49 6.71 14.43
CA VAL A 294 -2.86 5.81 15.41
C VAL A 294 -2.88 4.39 14.85
N ASN A 295 -1.76 3.69 14.93
CA ASN A 295 -1.64 2.29 14.58
C ASN A 295 -0.77 1.60 15.65
N PHE A 296 -1.43 0.89 16.56
CA PHE A 296 -0.79 0.10 17.59
C PHE A 296 -0.25 -1.17 16.98
N VAL A 297 0.91 -1.12 16.32
CA VAL A 297 1.56 -2.30 15.77
C VAL A 297 1.82 -3.31 16.90
N PRO A 298 1.06 -4.41 16.99
CA PRO A 298 1.16 -5.30 18.14
C PRO A 298 2.45 -6.12 18.05
N SER A 299 3.02 -6.49 19.20
CA SER A 299 4.25 -7.30 19.26
C SER A 299 4.13 -8.66 18.54
N LYS A 300 2.90 -9.17 18.40
CA LYS A 300 2.55 -10.36 17.63
C LYS A 300 1.34 -10.04 16.76
N GLY A 301 1.54 -10.05 15.44
CA GLY A 301 0.48 -9.82 14.46
C GLY A 301 0.65 -10.70 13.22
N ILE A 302 -0.35 -10.73 12.35
CA ILE A 302 -0.25 -11.44 11.06
C ILE A 302 0.90 -10.85 10.23
N SER A 303 1.06 -9.53 10.26
CA SER A 303 2.08 -8.77 9.55
C SER A 303 3.51 -9.02 10.03
N THR A 304 3.70 -9.48 11.27
CA THR A 304 5.02 -9.76 11.84
C THR A 304 5.53 -11.16 11.52
N LYS A 305 4.70 -12.03 10.89
CA LYS A 305 5.10 -13.40 10.51
C LYS A 305 6.13 -13.39 9.39
N LYS A 306 7.11 -14.29 9.44
CA LYS A 306 8.11 -14.47 8.38
C LYS A 306 7.40 -14.80 7.05
N GLY A 307 7.79 -14.11 5.98
CA GLY A 307 7.23 -14.33 4.65
C GLY A 307 5.94 -13.55 4.36
N HIS A 308 5.43 -12.73 5.29
CA HIS A 308 4.20 -11.96 5.08
C HIS A 308 4.26 -11.09 3.80
N LEU A 309 5.35 -10.34 3.58
CA LEU A 309 5.50 -9.50 2.38
C LEU A 309 5.63 -10.31 1.08
N ALA A 310 6.30 -11.46 1.15
CA ALA A 310 6.43 -12.37 0.01
C ALA A 310 5.06 -12.97 -0.36
N ALA A 311 4.23 -13.30 0.65
CA ALA A 311 2.85 -13.72 0.43
C ALA A 311 2.02 -12.60 -0.22
N ARG A 312 2.16 -11.35 0.23
CA ARG A 312 1.46 -10.21 -0.38
C ARG A 312 1.87 -9.94 -1.82
N SER A 313 3.16 -10.08 -2.14
CA SER A 313 3.64 -10.01 -3.54
C SER A 313 3.07 -11.15 -4.38
N ARG A 314 2.93 -12.35 -3.80
CA ARG A 314 2.28 -13.48 -4.47
C ARG A 314 0.80 -13.20 -4.76
N CYS A 315 0.06 -12.63 -3.80
CA CYS A 315 -1.33 -12.23 -3.97
C CYS A 315 -1.51 -11.29 -5.17
N LEU A 316 -0.64 -10.28 -5.34
CA LEU A 316 -0.71 -9.38 -6.50
C LEU A 316 -0.68 -10.15 -7.83
N ASN A 317 0.23 -11.12 -7.95
CA ASN A 317 0.39 -11.87 -9.19
C ASN A 317 -0.72 -12.91 -9.40
N ASP A 318 -1.12 -13.61 -8.35
CA ASP A 318 -2.14 -14.66 -8.47
C ASP A 318 -3.53 -14.04 -8.68
N PHE A 319 -3.86 -12.96 -8.01
CA PHE A 319 -5.09 -12.20 -8.29
C PHE A 319 -5.08 -11.65 -9.71
N ALA A 320 -3.97 -11.10 -10.19
CA ALA A 320 -3.89 -10.62 -11.58
C ALA A 320 -4.09 -11.75 -12.62
N LYS A 321 -3.78 -13.01 -12.28
CA LYS A 321 -4.13 -14.16 -13.13
C LYS A 321 -5.63 -14.49 -13.05
N ILE A 322 -6.21 -14.51 -11.84
CA ILE A 322 -7.63 -14.81 -11.60
C ILE A 322 -8.54 -13.77 -12.28
N PHE A 323 -8.16 -12.49 -12.20
CA PHE A 323 -8.83 -11.38 -12.89
C PHE A 323 -8.40 -11.25 -14.37
N GLU A 324 -7.40 -12.01 -14.81
CA GLU A 324 -6.82 -12.02 -16.16
C GLU A 324 -6.24 -10.67 -16.65
N CYS A 325 -6.07 -9.71 -15.73
CA CYS A 325 -5.38 -8.44 -15.93
C CYS A 325 -4.96 -7.83 -14.58
N MET A 326 -4.12 -6.79 -14.60
CA MET A 326 -3.80 -5.98 -13.43
C MET A 326 -4.74 -4.77 -13.33
N PRO A 327 -5.71 -4.73 -12.38
CA PRO A 327 -6.66 -3.63 -12.27
C PRO A 327 -6.14 -2.44 -11.47
N LEU A 328 -5.11 -2.61 -10.64
CA LEU A 328 -4.59 -1.53 -9.80
C LEU A 328 -4.12 -0.34 -10.63
N ILE A 329 -4.46 0.86 -10.17
CA ILE A 329 -4.11 2.13 -10.81
C ILE A 329 -3.23 2.93 -9.85
N ASP A 330 -2.12 3.43 -10.39
CA ASP A 330 -1.20 4.31 -9.69
C ASP A 330 -1.80 5.70 -9.49
N GLU A 331 -1.61 6.26 -8.30
CA GLU A 331 -2.10 7.54 -7.83
C GLU A 331 -0.97 8.33 -7.17
N THR A 332 -1.02 9.65 -7.30
CA THR A 332 -0.05 10.58 -6.68
C THR A 332 -0.72 11.65 -5.84
N ALA A 333 -1.99 11.94 -6.11
CA ALA A 333 -2.76 12.92 -5.36
C ALA A 333 -3.12 12.38 -3.97
N HIS A 334 -3.10 13.24 -2.96
CA HIS A 334 -3.60 12.95 -1.62
C HIS A 334 -4.32 14.16 -1.04
N ILE A 335 -5.20 13.93 -0.06
CA ILE A 335 -5.91 14.99 0.66
C ILE A 335 -5.45 14.98 2.13
N GLN A 336 -5.03 16.12 2.64
CA GLN A 336 -4.65 16.27 4.04
C GLN A 336 -5.41 17.43 4.69
N LYS A 337 -5.90 17.22 5.91
CA LYS A 337 -6.57 18.28 6.68
C LYS A 337 -5.55 19.31 7.15
N GLY A 338 -5.64 20.52 6.64
CA GLY A 338 -4.74 21.59 7.04
C GLY A 338 -4.89 22.80 6.15
N VAL A 339 -4.14 23.83 6.49
CA VAL A 339 -3.91 24.99 5.60
C VAL A 339 -2.41 25.07 5.42
N LEU A 340 -1.97 25.11 4.17
CA LEU A 340 -0.59 25.47 3.85
C LEU A 340 -0.49 26.98 4.00
N VAL A 341 0.06 27.44 5.13
CA VAL A 341 0.41 28.84 5.32
C VAL A 341 1.78 29.02 4.67
N MET A 342 1.79 29.63 3.49
CA MET A 342 3.02 29.95 2.74
C MET A 342 3.73 31.17 3.31
#